data_AF-A0AAW8DU95-F1
#
_entry.id   AF-A0AAW8DU95-F1
#
_cell.length_a   1.000
_cell.length_b   1.000
_cell.length_c   1.000
_cell.angle_alpha   90.00
_cell.angle_beta   90.00
_cell.angle_gamma   90.00
#
_symmetry.space_group_name_H-M   'P 1'
#
loop_
_entity.id
_entity.type
_entity.pdbx_description
1 polymer ?
#
loop_
_entity_poly.entity_id
_entity_poly.type
_entity_poly.pdbx_seq_one_letter_code
_entity_poly.pdbx_strand_id
1 'polypeptide(L)' 'MWNDWFKDLGYGIHPDKKEAIDFINLLGKRLSPAVTPQMLKVFEGETPATFTTDAWEVKYTYNRGPAINERLLVFTPK' A
#
# COMPACT_ATOMS: atom_id res chain seq x y z
N MET A 1 -5.16 2.71 -1.13
CA MET A 1 -4.29 3.90 -1.23
C MET A 1 -4.05 4.42 0.17
N TRP A 2 -2.85 4.87 0.47
CA TRP A 2 -2.53 5.59 1.70
C TRP A 2 -1.68 6.82 1.37
N ASN A 3 -2.14 7.96 1.87
CA ASN A 3 -1.43 9.22 1.76
C ASN A 3 -0.76 9.47 3.10
N ASP A 4 0.53 9.14 3.19
CA ASP A 4 1.34 9.29 4.39
C ASP A 4 1.79 10.75 4.50
N TRP A 5 1.00 11.54 5.24
CA TRP A 5 1.26 12.97 5.51
C TRP A 5 2.36 13.09 6.56
N PHE A 6 3.54 13.55 6.16
CA PHE A 6 4.68 13.75 7.06
C PHE A 6 4.95 15.23 7.38
N LYS A 7 4.15 16.14 6.82
CA LYS A 7 4.10 17.55 7.18
C LYS A 7 2.66 17.96 7.46
N ASP A 8 2.48 18.71 8.54
CA ASP A 8 1.21 19.37 8.81
C ASP A 8 1.08 20.60 7.90
N LEU A 9 0.03 20.62 7.06
CA LEU A 9 -0.32 21.74 6.19
C LEU A 9 -1.58 22.50 6.69
N GLY A 10 -1.92 22.37 7.97
CA GLY A 10 -3.10 22.97 8.60
C GLY A 10 -4.24 21.97 8.91
N TYR A 11 -3.99 20.68 8.71
CA TYR A 11 -4.96 19.59 8.92
C TYR A 11 -4.43 18.47 9.83
N GLY A 12 -3.24 18.65 10.40
CA GLY A 12 -2.55 17.64 11.21
C GLY A 12 -1.65 16.71 10.39
N ILE A 13 -0.82 15.95 11.11
CA ILE A 13 -0.19 14.73 10.59
C ILE A 13 -1.27 13.64 10.64
N HIS A 14 -1.44 12.87 9.57
CA HIS A 14 -2.40 11.76 9.52
C HIS A 14 -1.69 10.43 9.88
N PRO A 15 -1.83 9.90 11.12
CA PRO A 15 -1.21 8.65 11.53
C PRO A 15 -2.07 7.43 11.17
N ASP A 16 -2.64 7.38 9.97
CA ASP A 16 -3.56 6.32 9.49
C ASP A 16 -2.82 5.09 8.91
N LYS A 17 -1.54 4.93 9.24
CA LYS A 17 -0.71 3.79 8.83
C LYS A 17 -1.32 2.46 9.23
N LYS A 18 -1.92 2.39 10.43
CA LYS A 18 -2.50 1.16 10.96
C LYS A 18 -3.71 0.74 10.15
N GLU A 19 -4.61 1.68 9.87
CA GLU A 19 -5.80 1.49 9.05
C GLU A 19 -5.43 1.05 7.63
N ALA A 20 -4.39 1.65 7.05
CA ALA A 20 -3.88 1.24 5.76
C ALA A 20 -3.34 -0.20 5.77
N ILE A 21 -2.57 -0.59 6.79
CA ILE A 21 -2.07 -1.96 6.97
C ILE A 21 -3.22 -2.95 7.14
N ASP A 22 -4.21 -2.63 7.98
CA ASP A 22 -5.36 -3.49 8.24
C ASP A 22 -6.21 -3.68 6.96
N PHE A 23 -6.34 -2.64 6.14
CA PHE A 23 -7.01 -2.71 4.83
C PHE A 23 -6.26 -3.60 3.83
N ILE A 24 -4.94 -3.49 3.76
CA ILE A 24 -4.11 -4.36 2.91
C ILE A 24 -4.21 -5.81 3.35
N ASN A 25 -4.19 -6.06 4.65
CA ASN A 25 -4.32 -7.40 5.22
C ASN A 25 -5.69 -8.01 4.87
N LEU A 26 -6.78 -7.23 4.98
CA LEU A 26 -8.13 -7.65 4.61
C LEU A 26 -8.22 -8.01 3.12
N LEU A 27 -7.83 -7.09 2.23
CA LEU A 27 -7.91 -7.29 0.78
C LEU A 27 -6.97 -8.39 0.29
N GLY A 28 -5.72 -8.38 0.75
CA GLY A 28 -4.71 -9.36 0.39
C GLY A 28 -5.16 -10.77 0.73
N LYS A 29 -5.66 -11.01 1.96
CA LYS A 29 -6.18 -12.33 2.36
C LYS A 29 -7.33 -12.80 1.48
N ARG A 30 -8.17 -11.88 1.00
CA ARG A 30 -9.34 -12.21 0.18
C ARG A 30 -8.98 -12.50 -1.28
N LEU A 31 -8.08 -11.72 -1.86
CA LEU A 31 -7.80 -11.72 -3.30
C LEU A 31 -6.52 -12.49 -3.64
N SER A 32 -5.45 -12.30 -2.85
CA SER A 32 -4.11 -12.78 -3.15
C SER A 32 -3.37 -13.26 -1.89
N PRO A 33 -3.90 -14.26 -1.15
CA PRO A 33 -3.39 -14.66 0.16
C PRO A 33 -1.91 -15.09 0.12
N ALA A 34 -1.48 -15.75 -0.96
CA ALA A 34 -0.12 -16.24 -1.13
C ALA A 34 0.96 -15.14 -1.14
N VAL A 35 0.60 -13.92 -1.53
CA VAL A 35 1.53 -12.77 -1.64
C VAL A 35 1.26 -11.69 -0.59
N THR A 36 0.28 -11.87 0.29
CA THR A 36 -0.10 -10.86 1.29
C THR A 36 1.02 -10.52 2.27
N PRO A 37 1.80 -11.48 2.82
CA PRO A 37 2.94 -11.15 3.68
C PRO A 37 3.99 -10.28 2.97
N GLN A 38 4.24 -10.55 1.69
CA GLN A 38 5.18 -9.80 0.86
C GLN A 38 4.65 -8.39 0.56
N MET A 39 3.35 -8.25 0.28
CA MET A 39 2.68 -6.96 0.11
C MET A 39 2.80 -6.09 1.37
N LEU A 40 2.53 -6.65 2.54
CA LEU A 40 2.67 -5.94 3.82
C LEU A 40 4.11 -5.49 4.05
N LYS A 41 5.08 -6.37 3.76
CA LYS A 41 6.50 -6.05 3.88
C LYS A 41 6.94 -4.92 2.95
N VAL A 42 6.51 -4.91 1.68
CA VAL A 42 6.88 -3.80 0.76
C VAL A 42 6.16 -2.50 1.09
N PHE A 43 4.96 -2.58 1.68
CA PHE A 43 4.19 -1.40 2.05
C PHE A 43 4.87 -0.57 3.16
N GLU A 44 5.73 -1.20 3.97
CA GLU A 44 6.59 -0.49 4.93
C GLU A 44 7.75 0.26 4.27
N GLY A 45 8.13 -0.11 3.05
CA GLY A 45 9.25 0.46 2.29
C GLY A 45 8.81 1.44 1.21
N GLU A 46 9.81 1.96 0.48
CA GLU A 46 9.63 2.99 -0.56
C GLU A 46 9.83 2.46 -1.98
N THR A 47 10.18 1.18 -2.11
CA THR A 47 10.51 0.57 -3.40
C THR A 47 9.26 0.01 -4.06
N PRO A 48 8.93 0.42 -5.30
CA PRO A 48 7.85 -0.20 -6.07
C PRO A 48 8.05 -1.71 -6.24
N ALA A 49 6.96 -2.46 -6.29
CA ALA A 49 6.99 -3.91 -6.44
C ALA A 49 5.81 -4.41 -7.28
N THR A 50 5.97 -5.57 -7.89
CA THR A 50 4.86 -6.28 -8.57
C THR A 50 4.84 -7.71 -8.07
N PHE A 51 3.65 -8.19 -7.72
CA PHE A 51 3.39 -9.55 -7.27
C PHE A 51 2.42 -10.21 -8.22
N THR A 52 2.65 -11.49 -8.45
CA THR A 52 1.90 -12.22 -9.46
C THR A 52 1.37 -13.50 -8.85
N THR A 53 0.07 -13.74 -9.02
CA THR A 53 -0.62 -14.98 -8.68
C THR A 53 -1.30 -15.53 -9.94
N ASP A 54 -2.02 -16.65 -9.80
CA ASP A 54 -2.78 -17.23 -10.91
C ASP A 54 -3.92 -16.30 -11.34
N ALA A 55 -4.60 -15.64 -10.40
CA ALA A 55 -5.80 -14.84 -10.66
C ALA A 55 -5.56 -13.32 -10.69
N TRP A 56 -4.46 -12.84 -10.10
CA TRP A 56 -4.21 -11.41 -9.90
C TRP A 56 -2.76 -11.03 -10.17
N GLU A 57 -2.59 -9.84 -10.76
CA GLU A 57 -1.37 -9.04 -10.67
C GLU A 57 -1.59 -7.93 -9.65
N VAL A 58 -0.67 -7.79 -8.70
CA VAL A 58 -0.73 -6.76 -7.65
C VAL A 58 0.48 -5.85 -7.78
N LYS A 59 0.24 -4.58 -8.09
CA LYS A 59 1.28 -3.57 -8.24
C LYS A 59 1.31 -2.64 -7.04
N TYR A 60 2.47 -2.52 -6.41
CA TYR A 60 2.78 -1.51 -5.40
C TYR A 60 3.54 -0.34 -6.03
N THR A 61 3.08 0.88 -5.77
CA THR A 61 3.78 2.12 -6.14
C THR A 61 3.98 3.00 -4.92
N TYR A 62 5.10 3.72 -4.92
CA TYR A 62 5.44 4.75 -3.96
C TYR A 62 5.84 6.01 -4.70
N ASN A 63 5.31 7.15 -4.28
CA ASN A 63 5.67 8.46 -4.83
C ASN A 63 5.92 9.45 -3.69
N ARG A 64 7.13 10.00 -3.64
CA ARG A 64 7.55 11.01 -2.64
C ARG A 64 7.12 12.39 -3.10
N GLY A 65 6.11 12.94 -2.46
CA GLY A 65 5.71 14.34 -2.63
C GLY A 65 6.42 15.29 -1.64
N PRO A 66 6.17 16.60 -1.75
CA PRO A 66 6.78 17.61 -0.87
C PRO A 66 6.25 17.58 0.57
N ALA A 67 5.05 17.05 0.78
CA ALA A 67 4.38 16.94 2.09
C ALA A 67 3.68 15.59 2.32
N ILE A 68 3.45 14.81 1.26
CA ILE A 68 2.69 13.56 1.27
C ILE A 68 3.52 12.50 0.54
N ASN A 69 3.60 11.31 1.12
CA ASN A 69 4.02 10.10 0.44
C ASN A 69 2.78 9.35 -0.05
N GLU A 70 2.64 9.19 -1.36
CA GLU A 70 1.57 8.35 -1.90
C GLU A 70 2.02 6.89 -1.94
N ARG A 71 1.23 6.00 -1.34
CA ARG A 71 1.44 4.55 -1.34
C ARG A 71 0.19 3.87 -1.90
N LEU A 72 0.35 3.11 -2.97
CA LEU A 72 -0.77 2.51 -3.68
C LEU A 72 -0.52 1.03 -3.97
N LEU A 73 -1.52 0.20 -3.68
CA LEU A 73 -1.62 -1.18 -4.14
C LEU A 73 -2.78 -1.27 -5.14
N VAL A 74 -2.50 -1.74 -6.34
CA VAL A 74 -3.48 -1.94 -7.42
C VAL A 74 -3.59 -3.44 -7.68
N PHE A 75 -4.79 -3.97 -7.65
CA PHE A 75 -5.08 -5.37 -7.98
C PHE A 75 -5.73 -5.41 -9.37
N THR A 76 -5.10 -6.10 -10.30
CA THR A 76 -5.59 -6.28 -11.67
C THR A 76 -5.89 -7.77 -11.86
N PRO A 77 -7.13 -8.14 -12.22
CA PRO A 77 -7.44 -9.53 -12.60
C PRO A 77 -6.60 -9.93 -13.81
N LYS A 78 -6.26 -11.21 -13.88
CA LYS A 78 -5.66 -11.83 -15.06
C LYS A 78 -6.70 -12.49 -15.96
#